data_AF-A0A978VM22-F1
#
_entry.id   AF-A0A978VM22-F1
#
_cell.length_a   1.000
_cell.length_b   1.000
_cell.length_c   1.000
_cell.angle_alpha   90.00
_cell.angle_beta   90.00
_cell.angle_gamma   90.00
#
_symmetry.space_group_name_H-M   'P 1'
#
loop_
_entity.id
_entity.type
_entity.pdbx_description
1 polymer ?
#
loop_
_entity_poly.entity_id
_entity_poly.type
_entity_poly.pdbx_seq_one_letter_code
_entity_poly.pdbx_strand_id
1 'polypeptide(L)'
;MDTLLYLLACPQRPLLTSRTIELVSHDKPEAGQNATVPVMSYNGYDIEDAIVLNKASLNRGFGRCVPRYKYENNTQDRIARPNRAGNDAGRMQVYH
;
A
#
# COMPACT_ATOMS: atom_id res chain seq x y z
N MET A 1 6.01 -21.64 3.49
CA MET A 1 5.06 -20.58 3.91
C MET A 1 5.83 -19.28 3.89
N ASP A 2 5.30 -18.21 3.30
CA ASP A 2 6.04 -16.94 3.21
C ASP A 2 6.17 -16.27 4.58
N THR A 3 7.39 -15.90 4.93
CA THR A 3 7.76 -15.26 6.21
C THR A 3 7.30 -13.80 6.27
N LEU A 4 7.16 -13.14 5.13
CA LEU A 4 6.79 -11.74 5.01
C LEU A 4 5.79 -11.55 3.87
N LEU A 5 4.69 -10.84 4.15
CA LEU A 5 3.69 -10.45 3.17
C LEU A 5 3.39 -8.94 3.28
N TYR A 6 3.26 -8.24 2.15
CA TYR A 6 2.78 -6.85 2.10
C TYR A 6 1.36 -6.78 1.56
N LEU A 7 0.45 -6.15 2.30
CA LEU A 7 -0.95 -5.97 1.92
C LEU A 7 -1.27 -4.50 1.69
N LEU A 8 -1.74 -4.13 0.50
CA LEU A 8 -2.22 -2.78 0.20
C LEU A 8 -3.52 -2.48 0.96
N ALA A 9 -3.64 -1.27 1.52
CA ALA A 9 -4.82 -0.87 2.29
C ALA A 9 -6.05 -0.59 1.40
N CYS A 10 -5.82 0.02 0.24
CA CYS A 10 -6.87 0.37 -0.72
C CYS A 10 -6.44 -0.09 -2.12
N PRO A 11 -6.50 -1.37 -2.46
CA PRO A 11 -6.22 -1.82 -3.82
C PRO A 11 -7.31 -1.31 -4.77
N GLN A 12 -6.94 -1.10 -6.04
CA GLN A 12 -7.84 -0.64 -7.09
C GLN A 12 -7.53 -1.36 -8.41
N ARG A 13 -8.58 -1.73 -9.17
CA ARG A 13 -8.43 -2.22 -10.55
C ARG A 13 -7.79 -1.17 -11.44
N PRO A 14 -6.85 -1.56 -12.32
CA PRO A 14 -6.32 -0.64 -13.32
C PRO A 14 -7.43 -0.17 -14.25
N LEU A 15 -7.42 1.10 -14.64
CA LEU A 15 -8.43 1.67 -15.55
C LEU A 15 -8.35 1.11 -16.96
N LEU A 16 -7.15 0.70 -17.39
CA LEU A 16 -6.89 0.09 -18.68
C LEU A 16 -6.30 -1.30 -18.45
N THR A 17 -7.08 -2.34 -18.77
CA THR A 17 -6.69 -3.74 -18.69
C THR A 17 -6.39 -4.28 -20.09
N SER A 18 -5.47 -5.24 -20.18
CA SER A 18 -5.28 -6.03 -21.39
C SER A 18 -6.09 -7.32 -21.32
N ARG A 19 -6.51 -7.86 -22.47
CA ARG A 19 -7.23 -9.16 -22.53
C ARG A 19 -6.46 -10.30 -21.85
N THR A 20 -5.14 -10.23 -21.84
CA THR A 20 -4.28 -11.22 -21.16
C THR A 20 -4.51 -11.22 -19.64
N ILE A 21 -4.69 -10.05 -19.02
CA ILE A 21 -4.94 -9.93 -17.57
C ILE A 21 -6.29 -10.54 -17.20
N GLU A 22 -7.30 -10.37 -18.06
CA GLU A 22 -8.63 -10.95 -17.90
C GLU A 22 -8.59 -12.48 -18.02
N LEU A 23 -7.88 -13.01 -19.02
CA LEU A 23 -7.73 -14.46 -19.23
C LEU A 23 -6.97 -15.14 -18.08
N VAL A 24 -5.97 -14.48 -17.52
CA VAL A 24 -5.18 -14.97 -16.38
C VAL A 24 -5.91 -14.72 -15.04
N SER A 25 -7.10 -14.11 -15.06
CA SER A 25 -7.86 -13.74 -13.85
C SER A 25 -7.08 -12.88 -12.86
N HIS A 26 -6.08 -12.12 -13.34
CA HIS A 26 -5.30 -11.16 -12.56
C HIS A 26 -6.08 -9.87 -12.24
N ASP A 27 -7.36 -9.82 -12.60
CA ASP A 27 -8.29 -8.74 -12.30
C ASP A 27 -8.93 -8.86 -10.89
N LYS A 28 -8.84 -10.04 -10.28
CA LYS A 28 -9.37 -10.33 -8.92
C LYS A 28 -8.41 -9.91 -7.81
N PRO A 29 -7.11 -10.27 -7.84
CA PRO A 29 -6.13 -9.70 -6.91
C PRO A 29 -5.69 -8.33 -7.42
N GLU A 30 -6.38 -7.30 -6.97
CA GLU A 30 -6.00 -5.91 -7.27
C GLU A 30 -4.68 -5.57 -6.56
N ALA A 31 -3.59 -5.47 -7.32
CA ALA A 31 -2.23 -5.30 -6.79
C ALA A 31 -1.70 -3.85 -6.87
N GLY A 32 -2.55 -2.87 -7.18
CA GLY A 32 -2.12 -1.49 -7.41
C GLY A 32 -3.14 -0.43 -6.98
N GLN A 33 -2.82 0.83 -7.26
CA GLN A 33 -3.67 2.00 -7.06
C GLN A 33 -3.58 2.90 -8.28
N ASN A 34 -4.70 3.46 -8.74
CA ASN A 34 -4.67 4.43 -9.84
C ASN A 34 -4.22 5.79 -9.30
N ALA A 35 -3.28 6.43 -9.98
CA ALA A 35 -2.74 7.73 -9.63
C ALA A 35 -3.00 8.75 -10.75
N THR A 36 -3.36 9.97 -10.38
CA THR A 36 -3.39 11.10 -11.32
C THR A 36 -2.00 11.74 -11.35
N VAL A 37 -1.37 11.78 -12.53
CA VAL A 37 0.01 12.22 -12.68
C VAL A 37 0.07 13.46 -13.58
N PRO A 38 0.42 14.64 -13.03
CA PRO A 38 0.79 15.80 -13.85
C PRO A 38 2.24 15.66 -14.34
N VAL A 39 2.49 15.96 -15.61
CA VAL A 39 3.83 15.96 -16.21
C VAL A 39 4.33 17.40 -16.29
N MET A 40 5.17 17.80 -15.36
CA MET A 40 5.76 19.14 -15.29
C MET A 40 7.01 19.12 -14.40
N SER A 41 7.90 20.09 -14.60
CA SER A 41 9.07 20.27 -13.72
C SER A 41 8.68 20.92 -12.39
N TYR A 42 9.11 20.36 -11.26
CA TYR A 42 8.76 20.87 -9.92
C TYR A 42 9.99 21.08 -9.02
N ASN A 43 10.39 22.36 -8.88
CA ASN A 43 11.40 22.83 -7.92
C ASN A 43 12.74 22.07 -7.91
N GLY A 44 13.05 21.27 -8.95
CA GLY A 44 14.28 20.49 -9.06
C GLY A 44 14.35 19.27 -8.15
N TYR A 45 13.23 18.85 -7.53
CA TYR A 45 13.17 17.61 -6.73
C TYR A 45 12.74 16.39 -7.56
N ASP A 46 12.35 16.62 -8.80
CA ASP A 46 11.94 15.65 -9.82
C ASP A 46 13.05 15.43 -10.88
N ILE A 47 14.31 15.60 -10.48
CA ILE A 47 15.46 15.31 -11.35
C ILE A 47 15.62 13.80 -11.55
N GLU A 48 16.10 13.41 -12.74
CA GLU A 48 16.32 12.02 -13.13
C GLU A 48 15.03 11.17 -13.00
N ASP A 49 15.03 10.14 -12.15
CA ASP A 49 13.92 9.22 -11.95
C ASP A 49 13.07 9.57 -10.70
N ALA A 50 13.27 10.75 -10.11
CA ALA A 50 12.57 11.17 -8.90
C ALA A 50 11.12 11.60 -9.20
N ILE A 51 10.19 11.19 -8.31
CA ILE A 51 8.78 11.56 -8.40
C ILE A 51 8.38 12.32 -7.14
N VAL A 52 7.73 13.46 -7.31
CA VAL A 52 7.16 14.26 -6.22
C VAL A 52 5.72 13.81 -5.94
N LEU A 53 5.44 13.43 -4.68
CA LEU A 53 4.13 12.95 -4.25
C LEU A 53 3.34 14.00 -3.46
N ASN A 54 2.02 13.96 -3.59
CA ASN A 54 1.13 14.81 -2.81
C ASN A 54 1.04 14.33 -1.35
N LYS A 55 1.55 15.15 -0.42
CA LYS A 55 1.51 14.90 1.04
C LYS A 55 0.08 14.67 1.58
N ALA A 56 -0.91 15.41 1.09
CA ALA A 56 -2.29 15.22 1.51
C ALA A 56 -2.86 13.88 1.04
N SER A 57 -2.47 13.40 -0.15
CA SER A 57 -2.88 12.08 -0.65
C SER A 57 -2.24 10.94 0.16
N LEU A 58 -0.96 11.07 0.53
CA LEU A 58 -0.28 10.15 1.43
C LEU A 58 -0.98 10.05 2.78
N ASN A 59 -1.32 11.18 3.40
CA ASN A 59 -2.04 11.21 4.68
C ASN A 59 -3.42 10.55 4.61
N ARG A 60 -4.06 10.54 3.43
CA ARG A 60 -5.34 9.88 3.18
C ARG A 60 -5.20 8.39 2.83
N GLY A 61 -3.98 7.86 2.73
CA GLY A 61 -3.71 6.44 2.55
C GLY A 61 -3.26 6.03 1.15
N PHE A 62 -2.91 6.97 0.27
CA PHE A 62 -2.28 6.64 -1.02
C PHE A 62 -0.94 5.91 -0.79
N GLY A 63 -0.76 4.75 -1.41
CA GLY A 63 0.43 3.90 -1.26
C GLY A 63 0.57 3.21 0.10
N ARG A 64 -0.43 3.28 0.98
CA ARG A 64 -0.34 2.65 2.31
C ARG A 64 -0.42 1.12 2.20
N CYS A 65 0.62 0.45 2.67
CA CYS A 65 0.65 -1.00 2.82
C CYS A 65 0.85 -1.41 4.28
N VAL A 66 0.47 -2.65 4.60
CA VAL A 66 0.60 -3.24 5.92
C VAL A 66 1.43 -4.52 5.80
N PRO A 67 2.60 -4.59 6.45
CA PRO A 67 3.39 -5.81 6.50
C PRO A 67 2.73 -6.83 7.44
N ARG A 68 2.85 -8.11 7.09
CA ARG A 68 2.44 -9.25 7.90
C ARG A 68 3.59 -10.24 7.97
N TYR A 69 4.06 -10.49 9.18
CA TYR A 69 5.12 -11.44 9.46
C TYR A 69 4.52 -12.78 9.91
N LYS A 70 5.10 -13.86 9.42
CA LYS A 70 4.85 -15.22 9.89
C LYS A 70 6.16 -15.80 10.40
N TYR A 71 6.11 -16.36 11.59
CA TYR A 71 7.26 -16.96 12.26
C TYR A 71 7.24 -18.49 12.11
N GLU A 72 8.39 -19.13 12.23
CA GLU A 72 8.56 -20.58 12.05
C GLU A 72 7.72 -21.42 13.03
N ASN A 73 7.41 -20.86 14.21
CA ASN A 73 6.53 -21.44 15.21
C ASN A 73 5.03 -21.28 14.87
N ASN A 74 4.67 -20.95 13.62
CA ASN A 74 3.32 -20.65 13.14
C ASN A 74 2.63 -19.47 13.86
N THR A 75 3.35 -18.66 14.63
CA THR A 75 2.80 -17.39 15.14
C THR A 75 2.76 -16.36 14.02
N GLN A 76 1.77 -15.48 14.07
CA GLN A 76 1.52 -14.48 13.04
C GLN A 76 1.08 -13.18 13.71
N ASP A 77 1.66 -12.07 13.27
CA ASP A 77 1.29 -10.77 13.81
C ASP A 77 -0.17 -10.43 13.45
N ARG A 78 -0.95 -10.03 14.46
CA ARG A 78 -2.32 -9.55 14.26
C ARG A 78 -2.35 -8.03 14.13
N ILE A 79 -2.85 -7.56 12.99
CA ILE A 79 -3.06 -6.13 12.71
C ILE A 79 -4.23 -5.63 13.56
N ALA A 80 -3.94 -4.90 14.65
CA ALA A 80 -4.97 -4.25 15.46
C ALA A 80 -5.26 -2.83 14.97
N ARG A 81 -6.52 -2.39 15.12
CA ARG A 81 -6.88 -0.99 14.89
C ARG A 81 -6.13 -0.12 15.90
N PRO A 82 -5.50 1.00 15.48
CA PRO A 82 -4.81 1.88 16.42
C PRO A 82 -5.80 2.40 17.47
N ASN A 83 -5.42 2.35 18.74
CA ASN A 83 -6.24 2.85 19.84
C ASN A 83 -6.36 4.38 19.73
N ARG A 84 -7.56 4.88 19.44
CA ARG A 84 -7.83 6.33 19.25
C ARG A 84 -7.90 7.12 20.57
N ALA A 85 -7.91 6.44 21.72
CA ALA A 85 -8.14 7.07 23.03
C ALA A 85 -6.88 7.24 23.90
N GLY A 86 -5.71 6.75 23.46
CA GLY A 86 -4.46 6.85 24.22
C GLY A 86 -3.39 7.71 23.53
N ASN A 87 -2.30 8.01 24.24
CA ASN A 87 -1.13 8.74 23.71
C ASN A 87 -0.46 8.06 22.50
N ASP A 88 -0.84 6.82 22.16
CA ASP A 88 -0.39 6.06 20.99
C ASP A 88 -1.32 6.19 19.77
N ALA A 89 -2.15 7.24 19.73
CA ALA A 89 -3.10 7.48 18.64
C ALA A 89 -2.38 7.59 17.29
N GLY A 90 -2.40 6.51 16.52
CA GLY A 90 -1.81 6.42 15.17
C GLY A 90 -0.73 5.35 15.02
N ARG A 91 -0.21 4.77 16.12
CA ARG A 91 0.69 3.61 16.04
C ARG A 91 -0.11 2.33 15.84
N MET A 92 0.28 1.59 14.81
CA MET A 92 -0.21 0.23 14.60
C MET A 92 0.34 -0.64 15.72
N GLN A 93 -0.56 -1.15 16.57
CA GLN A 93 -0.19 -2.05 17.65
C GLN A 93 -0.10 -3.47 17.07
N VAL A 94 1.08 -4.06 17.21
CA VAL A 94 1.38 -5.42 16.78
C VAL A 94 1.35 -6.30 18.02
N TYR A 95 0.45 -7.27 18.03
CA TYR A 95 0.33 -8.27 19.09
C TYR A 95 0.77 -9.62 18.55
N HIS A 96 1.66 -10.29 19.29
CA HIS A 96 2.17 -11.64 19.01
C HIS A 96 1.14 -12.73 19.34
#